data_AF-A0A5D2N6V4-F1
#
_entry.id   AF-A0A5D2N6V4-F1
#
_cell.length_a   1.000
_cell.length_b   1.000
_cell.length_c   1.000
_cell.angle_alpha   90.00
_cell.angle_beta   90.00
_cell.angle_gamma   90.00
#
_symmetry.space_group_name_H-M   'P 1'
#
loop_
_entity.id
_entity.type
_entity.pdbx_description
1 polymer ?
#
loop_
_entity_poly.entity_id
_entity_poly.type
_entity_poly.pdbx_seq_one_letter_code
_entity_poly.pdbx_strand_id
1 'polypeptide(L)'
;MEAKLFIASSSPSSFAVNGTTKLSRPSFPLTSQTREFPIFKLHCSARLSKTVIQSLNASTNSIGSTTTKQRVDESENLTLEAVRYSLIRQEDSIIFSLLERAQYCYNGDTYDPDAFSMDGFHGSLVEYILRGTEKLHAKVGRYKSPDEHPFFPDELPDPLLPPLQYPQVLHPIADSININPKVWQMYFRNLIPRLVNEGDDGNCGSTAICDTMCLQALSKRIHYGKFVAECKYRASPDAYQAAIREQRLADEVAHISVGRRINQEKSRNESQNLRTSSVR
;
A
#
# COMPACT_ATOMS: atom_id res chain seq x y z
N MET A 1 55.35 21.53 25.12
CA MET A 1 56.72 21.84 24.65
C MET A 1 56.88 21.22 23.28
N GLU A 2 57.05 22.07 22.28
CA GLU A 2 57.29 21.79 20.87
C GLU A 2 58.73 21.32 20.60
N ALA A 3 58.92 20.40 19.65
CA ALA A 3 60.07 20.28 18.72
C ALA A 3 59.77 19.13 17.71
N LYS A 4 59.57 19.36 16.39
CA LYS A 4 60.55 19.62 15.30
C LYS A 4 61.69 18.57 15.24
N LEU A 5 62.17 17.99 14.13
CA LEU A 5 61.89 17.98 12.67
C LEU A 5 62.96 17.02 12.02
N PHE A 6 62.76 16.62 10.75
CA PHE A 6 63.76 16.22 9.70
C PHE A 6 64.12 14.73 9.38
N ILE A 7 63.57 14.27 8.23
CA ILE A 7 64.16 13.69 6.98
C ILE A 7 65.28 12.61 7.05
N ALA A 8 65.07 11.44 6.40
CA ALA A 8 65.78 11.01 5.16
C ALA A 8 65.53 9.53 4.74
N SER A 9 65.41 9.36 3.41
CA SER A 9 65.42 8.20 2.50
C SER A 9 66.17 6.90 2.84
N SER A 10 65.61 5.75 2.41
CA SER A 10 66.27 4.79 1.48
C SER A 10 65.37 3.59 1.14
N SER A 11 65.15 3.33 -0.17
CA SER A 11 64.65 2.05 -0.71
C SER A 11 65.80 1.04 -0.89
N PRO A 12 65.51 -0.26 -1.06
CA PRO A 12 65.83 -0.88 -2.36
C PRO A 12 64.80 -1.89 -2.93
N SER A 13 64.63 -1.81 -4.27
CA SER A 13 64.41 -2.84 -5.32
C SER A 13 63.92 -4.26 -4.93
N SER A 14 62.74 -4.76 -5.36
CA SER A 14 62.28 -5.16 -6.71
C SER A 14 62.77 -6.53 -7.21
N PHE A 15 61.83 -7.47 -7.44
CA PHE A 15 61.92 -8.51 -8.47
C PHE A 15 60.60 -8.62 -9.23
N ALA A 16 60.69 -8.47 -10.56
CA ALA A 16 59.67 -8.74 -11.57
C ALA A 16 59.50 -10.28 -11.75
N VAL A 17 58.47 -10.84 -12.40
CA VAL A 17 58.31 -10.92 -13.86
C VAL A 17 56.89 -11.41 -14.22
N ASN A 18 56.41 -10.92 -15.37
CA ASN A 18 55.16 -11.20 -16.08
C ASN A 18 54.85 -12.68 -16.41
N GLY A 19 53.56 -12.99 -16.51
CA GLY A 19 53.03 -14.18 -17.21
C GLY A 19 51.51 -14.19 -17.31
N THR A 20 51.00 -14.01 -18.53
CA THR A 20 49.58 -14.11 -18.93
C THR A 20 49.04 -15.54 -18.83
N THR A 21 47.86 -15.76 -18.25
CA THR A 21 46.86 -16.77 -18.69
C THR A 21 45.49 -16.57 -18.03
N LYS A 22 44.43 -16.77 -18.83
CA LYS A 22 43.00 -16.76 -18.49
C LYS A 22 42.62 -17.94 -17.57
N LEU A 23 41.48 -17.84 -16.88
CA LEU A 23 40.52 -18.87 -16.42
C LEU A 23 39.93 -18.41 -15.06
N SER A 24 38.65 -18.50 -14.70
CA SER A 24 37.39 -18.88 -15.34
C SER A 24 36.31 -18.62 -14.28
N ARG A 25 35.21 -17.96 -14.63
CA ARG A 25 34.05 -17.74 -13.76
C ARG A 25 33.22 -19.03 -13.70
N PRO A 26 32.77 -19.51 -12.53
CA PRO A 26 31.95 -20.71 -12.47
C PRO A 26 30.56 -20.43 -13.04
N SER A 27 30.23 -21.11 -14.14
CA SER A 27 28.90 -21.22 -14.72
C SER A 27 28.28 -22.53 -14.27
N PHE A 28 27.26 -22.45 -13.40
CA PHE A 28 26.35 -23.57 -13.14
C PHE A 28 25.20 -23.49 -14.15
N PRO A 29 24.90 -24.55 -14.92
CA PRO A 29 23.75 -24.57 -15.80
C PRO A 29 22.51 -24.97 -14.98
N LEU A 30 21.63 -24.00 -14.69
CA LEU A 30 20.26 -24.31 -14.31
C LEU A 30 19.38 -24.09 -15.53
N THR A 31 18.94 -25.19 -16.12
CA THR A 31 17.99 -25.25 -17.23
C THR A 31 16.71 -24.52 -16.85
N SER A 32 16.48 -23.35 -17.46
CA SER A 32 15.19 -22.68 -17.39
C SER A 32 14.36 -23.14 -18.59
N GLN A 33 13.29 -23.89 -18.33
CA GLN A 33 12.26 -24.13 -19.35
C GLN A 33 11.54 -22.82 -19.60
N THR A 34 11.82 -22.18 -20.74
CA THR A 34 11.04 -21.05 -21.23
C THR A 34 9.69 -21.59 -21.71
N ARG A 35 8.62 -21.34 -20.96
CA ARG A 35 7.26 -21.38 -21.54
C ARG A 35 7.11 -20.13 -22.41
N GLU A 36 6.97 -20.32 -23.71
CA GLU A 36 6.64 -19.24 -24.64
C GLU A 36 5.22 -18.73 -24.36
N PHE A 37 5.08 -17.41 -24.21
CA PHE A 37 3.80 -16.72 -24.28
C PHE A 37 3.60 -16.20 -25.71
N PRO A 38 2.44 -16.43 -26.35
CA PRO A 38 2.21 -15.98 -27.72
C PRO A 38 2.15 -14.44 -27.79
N ILE A 39 3.06 -13.86 -28.57
CA ILE A 39 3.07 -12.45 -28.96
C ILE A 39 1.93 -12.22 -29.98
N PHE A 40 0.87 -11.54 -29.57
CA PHE A 40 -0.11 -11.01 -30.52
C PHE A 40 0.45 -9.76 -31.19
N LYS A 41 0.99 -9.91 -32.42
CA LYS A 41 1.30 -8.77 -33.30
C LYS A 41 0.00 -8.25 -33.92
N LEU A 42 -0.48 -7.09 -33.45
CA LEU A 42 -1.52 -6.35 -34.15
C LEU A 42 -0.87 -5.51 -35.27
N HIS A 43 -1.04 -5.94 -36.52
CA HIS A 43 -0.67 -5.16 -37.70
C HIS A 43 -1.78 -4.14 -37.96
N CYS A 44 -1.54 -2.86 -37.69
CA CYS A 44 -2.41 -1.76 -38.14
C CYS A 44 -1.74 -1.00 -39.28
N SER A 45 -2.15 -1.30 -40.52
CA SER A 45 -1.99 -0.39 -41.64
C SER A 45 -3.32 0.32 -41.88
N ALA A 46 -3.46 1.57 -41.45
CA ALA A 46 -4.63 2.38 -41.75
C ALA A 46 -4.32 3.32 -42.92
N ARG A 47 -4.85 2.99 -44.11
CA ARG A 47 -5.02 3.92 -45.23
C ARG A 47 -6.28 4.75 -45.00
N LEU A 48 -6.16 6.05 -45.22
CA LEU A 48 -7.25 7.02 -45.17
C LEU A 48 -8.16 6.85 -46.39
N SER A 49 -9.44 6.58 -46.21
CA SER A 49 -10.46 6.82 -47.23
C SER A 49 -11.75 7.38 -46.62
N LYS A 50 -12.16 8.53 -47.13
CA LYS A 50 -13.46 9.17 -46.89
C LYS A 50 -14.54 8.35 -47.60
N THR A 51 -15.50 7.81 -46.85
CA THR A 51 -16.81 7.51 -47.40
C THR A 51 -17.89 7.78 -46.36
N VAL A 52 -18.87 8.58 -46.77
CA VAL A 52 -20.10 8.96 -46.08
C VAL A 52 -20.90 7.71 -45.72
N ILE A 53 -21.32 7.57 -44.45
CA ILE A 53 -22.26 6.53 -44.01
C ILE A 53 -23.57 7.23 -43.62
N GLN A 54 -24.61 6.91 -44.38
CA GLN A 54 -26.00 7.30 -44.12
C GLN A 54 -26.50 6.62 -42.84
N SER A 55 -27.18 7.39 -41.99
CA SER A 55 -27.79 6.90 -40.74
C SER A 55 -29.01 6.04 -41.04
N LEU A 56 -28.92 4.74 -40.72
CA LEU A 56 -30.08 3.86 -40.61
C LEU A 56 -30.56 3.88 -39.15
N ASN A 57 -31.79 4.36 -38.95
CA ASN A 57 -32.46 4.32 -37.65
C ASN A 57 -32.77 2.86 -37.30
N ALA A 58 -32.09 2.32 -36.30
CA ALA A 58 -32.44 1.04 -35.69
C ALA A 58 -33.40 1.30 -34.51
N SER A 59 -34.68 1.05 -34.73
CA SER A 59 -35.67 0.97 -33.66
C SER A 59 -35.41 -0.30 -32.84
N THR A 60 -34.86 -0.16 -31.63
CA THR A 60 -34.73 -1.26 -30.68
C THR A 60 -36.06 -1.43 -29.95
N ASN A 61 -36.78 -2.50 -30.28
CA ASN A 61 -37.88 -2.98 -29.46
C ASN A 61 -37.33 -3.40 -28.08
N SER A 62 -37.70 -2.63 -27.06
CA SER A 62 -37.64 -3.05 -25.67
C SER A 62 -38.51 -4.29 -25.49
N ILE A 63 -37.92 -5.41 -25.09
CA ILE A 63 -38.46 -6.38 -24.14
C ILE A 63 -37.29 -7.30 -23.74
N GLY A 64 -36.88 -7.14 -22.50
CA GLY A 64 -35.81 -7.89 -21.88
C GLY A 64 -35.66 -7.32 -20.49
N SER A 65 -36.59 -7.67 -19.60
CA SER A 65 -36.44 -7.47 -18.16
C SER A 65 -35.18 -8.22 -17.74
N THR A 66 -34.04 -7.55 -17.78
CA THR A 66 -32.83 -8.01 -17.13
C THR A 66 -33.17 -8.04 -15.64
N THR A 67 -33.45 -9.23 -15.13
CA THR A 67 -33.38 -9.49 -13.69
C THR A 67 -31.97 -9.09 -13.28
N THR A 68 -31.83 -7.88 -12.74
CA THR A 68 -30.56 -7.38 -12.21
C THR A 68 -30.20 -8.34 -11.08
N LYS A 69 -29.34 -9.32 -11.36
CA LYS A 69 -28.94 -10.34 -10.38
C LYS A 69 -28.38 -9.58 -9.18
N GLN A 70 -29.06 -9.70 -8.04
CA GLN A 70 -28.65 -9.06 -6.79
C GLN A 70 -27.23 -9.51 -6.48
N ARG A 71 -26.31 -8.55 -6.39
CA ARG A 71 -24.92 -8.84 -6.07
C ARG A 71 -24.79 -8.89 -4.56
N VAL A 72 -24.46 -10.06 -4.04
CA VAL A 72 -24.21 -10.29 -2.62
C VAL A 72 -22.75 -10.67 -2.45
N ASP A 73 -22.11 -10.13 -1.42
CA ASP A 73 -20.76 -10.54 -1.03
C ASP A 73 -20.82 -11.88 -0.27
N GLU A 74 -20.35 -12.95 -0.92
CA GLU A 74 -20.30 -14.31 -0.38
C GLU A 74 -18.92 -14.65 0.21
N SER A 75 -18.03 -13.67 0.36
CA SER A 75 -16.63 -13.94 0.70
C SER A 75 -16.36 -14.35 2.15
N GLU A 76 -17.40 -14.51 2.98
CA GLU A 76 -17.37 -14.87 4.42
C GLU A 76 -16.30 -14.12 5.26
N ASN A 77 -15.86 -12.95 4.81
CA ASN A 77 -14.70 -12.25 5.34
C ASN A 77 -14.91 -11.55 6.69
N LEU A 78 -16.10 -11.68 7.30
CA LEU A 78 -16.55 -10.87 8.44
C LEU A 78 -16.94 -11.70 9.69
N THR A 79 -16.42 -12.92 9.83
CA THR A 79 -16.48 -13.72 11.09
C THR A 79 -15.30 -13.38 12.03
N LEU A 80 -15.36 -13.77 13.31
CA LEU A 80 -14.26 -13.57 14.27
C LEU A 80 -12.93 -14.17 13.77
N GLU A 81 -13.00 -15.37 13.20
CA GLU A 81 -11.84 -16.05 12.65
C GLU A 81 -11.34 -15.35 11.38
N ALA A 82 -12.24 -14.92 10.50
CA ALA A 82 -11.88 -14.14 9.32
C ALA A 82 -11.24 -12.79 9.70
N VAL A 83 -11.74 -12.11 10.74
CA VAL A 83 -11.15 -10.86 11.26
C VAL A 83 -9.72 -11.10 11.71
N ARG A 84 -9.45 -12.18 12.45
CA ARG A 84 -8.07 -12.52 12.87
C ARG A 84 -7.14 -12.72 11.68
N TYR A 85 -7.54 -13.53 10.69
CA TYR A 85 -6.72 -13.76 9.49
C TYR A 85 -6.55 -12.48 8.65
N SER A 86 -7.59 -11.67 8.53
CA SER A 86 -7.55 -10.39 7.83
C SER A 86 -6.56 -9.42 8.48
N LEU A 87 -6.53 -9.34 9.81
CA LEU A 87 -5.57 -8.50 10.54
C LEU A 87 -4.12 -8.90 10.29
N ILE A 88 -3.82 -10.20 10.21
CA ILE A 88 -2.48 -10.72 9.88
C ILE A 88 -2.11 -10.31 8.45
N ARG A 89 -3.00 -10.54 7.49
CA ARG A 89 -2.74 -10.16 6.08
C ARG A 89 -2.54 -8.66 5.91
N GLN A 90 -3.33 -7.84 6.59
CA GLN A 90 -3.20 -6.38 6.52
C GLN A 90 -1.90 -5.90 7.16
N GLU A 91 -1.42 -6.59 8.19
CA GLU A 91 -0.12 -6.32 8.80
C GLU A 91 1.03 -6.60 7.82
N ASP A 92 1.02 -7.74 7.14
CA ASP A 92 1.99 -8.06 6.10
C ASP A 92 1.96 -7.01 4.98
N SER A 93 0.77 -6.62 4.51
CA SER A 93 0.63 -5.57 3.49
C SER A 93 1.25 -4.23 3.92
N ILE A 94 1.13 -3.84 5.18
CA ILE A 94 1.78 -2.63 5.70
C ILE A 94 3.29 -2.79 5.70
N ILE A 95 3.79 -3.90 6.23
CA ILE A 95 5.24 -4.16 6.31
C ILE A 95 5.86 -4.08 4.91
N PHE A 96 5.29 -4.80 3.94
CA PHE A 96 5.81 -4.77 2.57
C PHE A 96 5.71 -3.38 1.94
N SER A 97 4.58 -2.68 2.11
CA SER A 97 4.42 -1.33 1.53
C SER A 97 5.46 -0.35 2.11
N LEU A 98 5.72 -0.42 3.42
CA LEU A 98 6.73 0.41 4.07
C LEU A 98 8.16 0.05 3.65
N LEU A 99 8.47 -1.24 3.47
CA LEU A 99 9.75 -1.69 2.96
C LEU A 99 10.00 -1.20 1.53
N GLU A 100 8.99 -1.26 0.66
CA GLU A 100 9.07 -0.69 -0.69
C GLU A 100 9.28 0.82 -0.65
N ARG A 101 8.55 1.55 0.21
CA ARG A 101 8.74 3.00 0.37
C ARG A 101 10.14 3.35 0.87
N ALA A 102 10.73 2.52 1.74
CA ALA A 102 12.05 2.74 2.32
C ALA A 102 13.21 2.53 1.32
N GLN A 103 12.94 2.01 0.12
CA GLN A 103 13.94 1.95 -0.95
C GLN A 103 14.29 3.33 -1.51
N TYR A 104 13.44 4.33 -1.28
CA TYR A 104 13.62 5.70 -1.77
C TYR A 104 13.92 6.68 -0.63
N CYS A 105 14.65 7.74 -0.93
CA CYS A 105 14.87 8.89 -0.06
C CYS A 105 13.56 9.64 0.26
N TYR A 106 13.66 10.70 1.06
CA TYR A 106 12.53 11.54 1.40
C TYR A 106 11.85 12.15 0.15
N ASN A 107 12.63 12.62 -0.83
CA ASN A 107 12.14 13.14 -2.11
C ASN A 107 11.11 14.28 -1.91
N GLY A 108 11.57 15.40 -1.33
CA GLY A 108 10.75 16.53 -0.89
C GLY A 108 9.81 17.09 -1.96
N ASP A 109 10.26 17.13 -3.22
CA ASP A 109 9.47 17.57 -4.39
C ASP A 109 8.19 16.75 -4.58
N THR A 110 8.14 15.51 -4.09
CA THR A 110 6.93 14.67 -4.11
C THR A 110 5.77 15.29 -3.32
N TYR A 111 6.10 16.10 -2.31
CA TYR A 111 5.18 16.67 -1.32
C TYR A 111 4.98 18.18 -1.50
N ASP A 112 5.77 18.81 -2.37
CA ASP A 112 5.66 20.22 -2.69
C ASP A 112 4.56 20.45 -3.75
N PRO A 113 3.52 21.26 -3.47
CA PRO A 113 2.49 21.62 -4.45
C PRO A 113 3.02 22.33 -5.70
N ASP A 114 4.18 22.99 -5.61
CA ASP A 114 4.72 23.85 -6.67
C ASP A 114 5.87 23.18 -7.47
N ALA A 115 6.31 21.98 -7.07
CA ALA A 115 7.45 21.30 -7.71
C ALA A 115 7.16 20.81 -9.14
N PHE A 116 5.93 20.38 -9.43
CA PHE A 116 5.56 19.82 -10.74
C PHE A 116 4.35 20.54 -11.33
N SER A 117 4.48 20.98 -12.58
CA SER A 117 3.34 21.49 -13.35
C SER A 117 2.52 20.31 -13.90
N MET A 118 1.30 20.14 -13.38
CA MET A 118 0.36 19.10 -13.80
C MET A 118 -0.88 19.75 -14.41
N ASP A 119 -1.15 19.48 -15.68
CA ASP A 119 -2.25 20.12 -16.42
C ASP A 119 -3.60 19.93 -15.71
N GLY A 120 -4.21 21.04 -15.31
CA GLY A 120 -5.53 21.04 -14.66
C GLY A 120 -5.55 20.53 -13.22
N PHE A 121 -4.39 20.40 -12.55
CA PHE A 121 -4.30 20.01 -11.15
C PHE A 121 -3.37 20.94 -10.36
N HIS A 122 -3.83 21.39 -9.20
CA HIS A 122 -3.02 22.15 -8.23
C HIS A 122 -2.91 21.36 -6.94
N GLY A 123 -1.69 20.97 -6.57
CA GLY A 123 -1.40 20.14 -5.42
C GLY A 123 -0.11 19.34 -5.63
N SER A 124 0.34 18.66 -4.58
CA SER A 124 1.57 17.87 -4.64
C SER A 124 1.42 16.59 -5.48
N LEU A 125 2.54 16.00 -5.91
CA LEU A 125 2.53 14.77 -6.72
C LEU A 125 1.84 13.62 -5.97
N VAL A 126 2.04 13.50 -4.65
CA VAL A 126 1.36 12.46 -3.86
C VAL A 126 -0.15 12.66 -3.80
N GLU A 127 -0.63 13.90 -3.73
CA GLU A 127 -2.06 14.19 -3.79
C GLU A 127 -2.64 13.85 -5.16
N TYR A 128 -1.93 14.19 -6.24
CA TYR A 128 -2.34 13.84 -7.60
C TYR A 128 -2.51 12.32 -7.78
N ILE A 129 -1.49 11.55 -7.40
CA ILE A 129 -1.50 10.09 -7.56
C ILE A 129 -2.58 9.45 -6.67
N LEU A 130 -2.70 9.87 -5.41
CA LEU A 130 -3.71 9.30 -4.52
C LEU A 130 -5.11 9.61 -5.03
N ARG A 131 -5.43 10.88 -5.33
CA ARG A 131 -6.75 11.30 -5.84
C ARG A 131 -7.11 10.58 -7.13
N GLY A 132 -6.18 10.46 -8.08
CA GLY A 132 -6.39 9.71 -9.32
C GLY A 132 -6.71 8.24 -9.05
N THR A 133 -5.97 7.62 -8.13
CA THR A 133 -6.18 6.23 -7.71
C THR A 133 -7.53 6.04 -7.03
N GLU A 134 -7.92 6.95 -6.12
CA GLU A 134 -9.22 6.88 -5.46
C GLU A 134 -10.37 7.05 -6.46
N LYS A 135 -10.28 8.01 -7.38
CA LYS A 135 -11.28 8.19 -8.45
C LYS A 135 -11.42 6.93 -9.31
N LEU A 136 -10.32 6.27 -9.65
CA LEU A 136 -10.34 5.01 -10.40
C LEU A 136 -11.01 3.89 -9.61
N HIS A 137 -10.66 3.72 -8.34
CA HIS A 137 -11.23 2.68 -7.49
C HIS A 137 -12.70 2.94 -7.09
N ALA A 138 -13.11 4.20 -6.99
CA ALA A 138 -14.48 4.59 -6.72
C ALA A 138 -15.43 4.15 -7.85
N LYS A 139 -14.99 4.25 -9.11
CA LYS A 139 -15.75 3.78 -10.29
C LYS A 139 -16.11 2.30 -10.23
N VAL A 140 -15.32 1.48 -9.52
CA VAL A 140 -15.60 0.05 -9.31
C VAL A 140 -16.22 -0.26 -7.94
N GLY A 141 -16.62 0.77 -7.19
CA GLY A 141 -17.35 0.63 -5.93
C GLY A 141 -16.49 0.34 -4.70
N ARG A 142 -15.16 0.51 -4.76
CA ARG A 142 -14.25 0.21 -3.64
C ARG A 142 -14.71 0.84 -2.32
N TYR A 143 -15.03 2.13 -2.34
CA TYR A 143 -15.42 2.90 -1.15
C TYR A 143 -16.89 2.72 -0.76
N LYS A 144 -17.61 1.77 -1.37
CA LYS A 144 -18.88 1.26 -0.83
C LYS A 144 -18.65 0.08 0.13
N SER A 145 -17.45 -0.49 0.16
CA SER A 145 -17.05 -1.53 1.10
C SER A 145 -16.90 -0.94 2.52
N PRO A 146 -17.40 -1.63 3.57
CA PRO A 146 -17.37 -1.10 4.94
C PRO A 146 -15.96 -0.94 5.54
N ASP A 147 -14.97 -1.61 4.94
CA ASP A 147 -13.57 -1.61 5.37
C ASP A 147 -12.65 -0.68 4.54
N GLU A 148 -13.19 0.07 3.57
CA GLU A 148 -12.43 0.98 2.72
C GLU A 148 -12.83 2.44 2.96
N HIS A 149 -11.87 3.30 3.31
CA HIS A 149 -12.11 4.70 3.65
C HIS A 149 -11.26 5.61 2.74
N PRO A 150 -11.87 6.52 1.97
CA PRO A 150 -11.14 7.41 1.08
C PRO A 150 -10.47 8.56 1.83
N PHE A 151 -9.35 9.05 1.31
CA PHE A 151 -8.68 10.26 1.81
C PHE A 151 -9.34 11.53 1.28
N PHE A 152 -9.90 11.49 0.07
CA PHE A 152 -10.54 12.62 -0.59
C PHE A 152 -12.00 12.28 -1.00
N PRO A 153 -12.92 12.18 -0.02
CA PRO A 153 -14.29 11.73 -0.26
C PRO A 153 -15.09 12.65 -1.20
N ASP A 154 -14.82 13.96 -1.17
CA ASP A 154 -15.63 14.97 -1.88
C ASP A 154 -15.47 14.92 -3.41
N GLU A 155 -14.46 14.21 -3.91
CA GLU A 155 -14.13 14.16 -5.34
C GLU A 155 -14.39 12.80 -5.99
N LEU A 156 -15.03 11.88 -5.28
CA LEU A 156 -15.24 10.53 -5.79
C LEU A 156 -16.42 10.46 -6.75
N PRO A 157 -16.26 9.88 -7.94
CA PRO A 157 -17.38 9.61 -8.84
C PRO A 157 -18.26 8.49 -8.29
N ASP A 158 -19.52 8.46 -8.76
CA ASP A 158 -20.40 7.33 -8.49
C ASP A 158 -19.89 6.02 -9.12
N PRO A 159 -20.11 4.86 -8.48
CA PRO A 159 -19.73 3.57 -9.04
C PRO A 159 -20.46 3.31 -10.37
N LEU A 160 -19.70 2.82 -11.36
CA LEU A 160 -20.22 2.34 -12.64
C LEU A 160 -20.89 0.96 -12.52
N LEU A 161 -20.55 0.24 -11.46
CA LEU A 161 -21.03 -1.10 -11.18
C LEU A 161 -22.29 -1.05 -10.32
N PRO A 162 -23.27 -1.96 -10.52
CA PRO A 162 -24.40 -2.11 -9.61
C PRO A 162 -23.93 -2.36 -8.17
N PRO A 163 -24.63 -1.83 -7.14
CA PRO A 163 -24.24 -1.98 -5.75
C PRO A 163 -24.04 -3.44 -5.34
N LEU A 164 -23.00 -3.68 -4.53
CA LEU A 164 -22.75 -4.95 -3.87
C LEU A 164 -23.34 -4.90 -2.45
N GLN A 165 -24.11 -5.90 -2.07
CA GLN A 165 -24.64 -6.02 -0.72
C GLN A 165 -23.62 -6.72 0.18
N TYR A 166 -23.10 -5.96 1.13
CA TYR A 166 -22.18 -6.45 2.16
C TYR A 166 -22.96 -6.97 3.38
N PRO A 167 -22.42 -7.97 4.10
CA PRO A 167 -23.00 -8.39 5.37
C PRO A 167 -23.06 -7.23 6.36
N GLN A 168 -24.23 -6.99 6.94
CA GLN A 168 -24.44 -5.94 7.95
C GLN A 168 -23.88 -6.39 9.31
N VAL A 169 -22.56 -6.32 9.45
CA VAL A 169 -21.87 -6.68 10.70
C VAL A 169 -21.66 -5.47 11.59
N LEU A 170 -21.33 -4.31 11.02
CA LEU A 170 -21.03 -3.12 11.82
C LEU A 170 -22.31 -2.34 12.17
N HIS A 171 -22.31 -1.70 13.33
CA HIS A 171 -23.32 -0.70 13.68
C HIS A 171 -23.32 0.47 12.68
N PRO A 172 -24.49 1.05 12.29
CA PRO A 172 -24.58 2.12 11.29
C PRO A 172 -23.70 3.35 11.53
N ILE A 173 -23.32 3.62 12.79
CA ILE A 173 -22.39 4.70 13.13
C ILE A 173 -21.02 4.56 12.42
N ALA A 174 -20.64 3.33 12.05
CA ALA A 174 -19.38 3.03 11.37
C ALA A 174 -19.20 3.80 10.06
N ASP A 175 -20.29 4.12 9.35
CA ASP A 175 -20.27 4.83 8.07
C ASP A 175 -19.81 6.29 8.23
N SER A 176 -20.04 6.88 9.41
CA SER A 176 -19.65 8.26 9.73
C SER A 176 -18.20 8.38 10.25
N ILE A 177 -17.53 7.27 10.53
CA ILE A 177 -16.20 7.27 11.14
C ILE A 177 -15.14 7.16 10.02
N ASN A 178 -14.49 8.27 9.71
CA ASN A 178 -13.29 8.29 8.87
C ASN A 178 -12.23 9.18 9.52
N ILE A 179 -11.12 8.58 9.93
CA ILE A 179 -9.99 9.26 10.58
C ILE A 179 -8.77 9.41 9.67
N ASN A 180 -8.94 9.25 8.36
CA ASN A 180 -7.86 9.46 7.39
C ASN A 180 -7.11 10.78 7.50
N PRO A 181 -7.71 11.92 7.90
CA PRO A 181 -6.94 13.14 8.16
C PRO A 181 -5.86 12.95 9.24
N LYS A 182 -6.12 12.12 10.26
CA LYS A 182 -5.13 11.78 11.29
C LYS A 182 -4.11 10.77 10.78
N VAL A 183 -4.54 9.79 9.98
CA VAL A 183 -3.65 8.80 9.35
C VAL A 183 -2.65 9.49 8.42
N TRP A 184 -3.13 10.42 7.59
CA TRP A 184 -2.33 11.26 6.70
C TRP A 184 -1.25 12.03 7.49
N GLN A 185 -1.66 12.75 8.53
CA GLN A 185 -0.73 13.50 9.37
C GLN A 185 0.31 12.59 10.04
N MET A 186 -0.13 11.47 10.62
CA MET A 186 0.76 10.50 11.25
C MET A 186 1.77 9.95 10.23
N TYR A 187 1.32 9.62 9.02
CA TYR A 187 2.19 9.07 7.98
C TYR A 187 3.29 10.04 7.58
N PHE A 188 2.93 11.25 7.13
CA PHE A 188 3.91 12.20 6.62
C PHE A 188 4.72 12.93 7.70
N ARG A 189 4.12 13.23 8.87
CA ARG A 189 4.82 14.00 9.93
C ARG A 189 5.60 13.12 10.90
N ASN A 190 5.18 11.88 11.10
CA ASN A 190 5.76 11.02 12.14
C ASN A 190 6.45 9.79 11.56
N LEU A 191 5.86 9.13 10.56
CA LEU A 191 6.34 7.85 10.06
C LEU A 191 7.46 8.03 9.02
N ILE A 192 7.18 8.73 7.92
CA ILE A 192 8.13 8.90 6.80
C ILE A 192 9.48 9.47 7.26
N PRO A 193 9.56 10.55 8.05
CA PRO A 193 10.84 11.12 8.48
C PRO A 193 11.69 10.19 9.36
N ARG A 194 11.10 9.12 9.90
CA ARG A 194 11.79 8.11 10.73
C ARG A 194 12.11 6.84 9.95
N LEU A 195 11.49 6.63 8.80
CA LEU A 195 11.58 5.41 8.01
C LEU A 195 12.64 5.54 6.91
N VAL A 196 12.70 6.69 6.24
CA VAL A 196 13.48 6.87 5.02
C VAL A 196 14.67 7.80 5.23
N ASN A 197 15.71 7.67 4.42
CA ASN A 197 16.85 8.57 4.46
C ASN A 197 16.45 9.97 3.97
N GLU A 198 17.02 11.00 4.58
CA GLU A 198 16.90 12.37 4.06
C GLU A 198 17.54 12.47 2.66
N GLY A 199 17.15 13.50 1.92
CA GLY A 199 17.68 13.80 0.60
C GLY A 199 16.71 13.49 -0.55
N ASP A 200 17.27 13.51 -1.75
CA ASP A 200 16.55 13.34 -3.01
C ASP A 200 17.34 12.39 -3.92
N ASP A 201 16.70 11.29 -4.32
CA ASP A 201 17.23 10.31 -5.26
C ASP A 201 16.60 10.41 -6.66
N GLY A 202 15.73 11.40 -6.88
CA GLY A 202 15.04 11.69 -8.13
C GLY A 202 13.78 10.85 -8.37
N ASN A 203 13.44 9.88 -7.51
CA ASN A 203 12.34 8.94 -7.75
C ASN A 203 11.00 9.41 -7.15
N CYS A 204 10.61 10.67 -7.39
CA CYS A 204 9.38 11.25 -6.86
C CYS A 204 8.11 10.47 -7.31
N GLY A 205 8.09 9.98 -8.55
CA GLY A 205 6.97 9.18 -9.07
C GLY A 205 6.80 7.85 -8.32
N SER A 206 7.88 7.09 -8.15
CA SER A 206 7.86 5.84 -7.38
C SER A 206 7.51 6.09 -5.92
N THR A 207 8.02 7.18 -5.36
CA THR A 207 7.71 7.63 -4.00
C THR A 207 6.21 7.85 -3.81
N ALA A 208 5.56 8.62 -4.67
CA ALA A 208 4.11 8.89 -4.60
C ALA A 208 3.26 7.61 -4.74
N ILE A 209 3.68 6.65 -5.56
CA ILE A 209 3.02 5.34 -5.71
C ILE A 209 3.15 4.53 -4.41
N CYS A 210 4.35 4.42 -3.86
CA CYS A 210 4.59 3.72 -2.60
C CYS A 210 3.83 4.37 -1.43
N ASP A 211 3.80 5.70 -1.37
CA ASP A 211 3.03 6.45 -0.37
C ASP A 211 1.53 6.14 -0.48
N THR A 212 0.99 6.08 -1.70
CA THR A 212 -0.41 5.69 -1.95
C THR A 212 -0.72 4.28 -1.45
N MET A 213 0.17 3.32 -1.70
CA MET A 213 0.02 1.94 -1.20
C MET A 213 0.05 1.89 0.32
N CYS A 214 1.00 2.60 0.96
CA CYS A 214 1.10 2.68 2.40
C CYS A 214 -0.15 3.29 3.03
N LEU A 215 -0.63 4.43 2.52
CA LEU A 215 -1.79 5.13 3.03
C LEU A 215 -3.06 4.27 2.95
N GLN A 216 -3.27 3.57 1.84
CA GLN A 216 -4.42 2.65 1.71
C GLN A 216 -4.31 1.47 2.68
N ALA A 217 -3.13 0.86 2.81
CA ALA A 217 -2.92 -0.25 3.74
C ALA A 217 -3.10 0.17 5.21
N LEU A 218 -2.56 1.34 5.59
CA LEU A 218 -2.71 1.92 6.91
C LEU A 218 -4.16 2.28 7.23
N SER A 219 -4.84 2.98 6.30
CA SER A 219 -6.24 3.34 6.43
C SER A 219 -7.09 2.10 6.73
N LYS A 220 -6.96 1.06 5.90
CA LYS A 220 -7.69 -0.19 6.07
C LYS A 220 -7.42 -0.82 7.43
N ARG A 221 -6.15 -0.98 7.82
CA ARG A 221 -5.75 -1.62 9.09
C ARG A 221 -6.22 -0.89 10.33
N ILE A 222 -6.16 0.43 10.30
CA ILE A 222 -6.56 1.28 11.43
C ILE A 222 -8.08 1.25 11.57
N HIS A 223 -8.81 1.45 10.47
CA HIS A 223 -10.27 1.41 10.49
C HIS A 223 -10.85 0.00 10.72
N TYR A 224 -10.06 -1.06 10.46
CA TYR A 224 -10.44 -2.43 10.83
C TYR A 224 -10.67 -2.60 12.34
N GLY A 225 -10.20 -1.64 13.16
CA GLY A 225 -10.59 -1.53 14.56
C GLY A 225 -12.10 -1.51 14.80
N LYS A 226 -12.92 -1.10 13.83
CA LYS A 226 -14.39 -1.19 13.87
C LYS A 226 -14.86 -2.65 14.02
N PHE A 227 -14.36 -3.54 13.18
CA PHE A 227 -14.69 -4.97 13.25
C PHE A 227 -14.19 -5.60 14.54
N VAL A 228 -12.99 -5.21 15.00
CA VAL A 228 -12.45 -5.67 16.28
C VAL A 228 -13.32 -5.21 17.46
N ALA A 229 -13.77 -3.95 17.45
CA ALA A 229 -14.64 -3.41 18.49
C ALA A 229 -16.00 -4.10 18.51
N GLU A 230 -16.63 -4.30 17.34
CA GLU A 230 -17.89 -5.02 17.20
C GLU A 230 -17.77 -6.47 17.73
N CYS A 231 -16.69 -7.16 17.35
CA CYS A 231 -16.40 -8.52 17.82
C CYS A 231 -16.25 -8.59 19.35
N LYS A 232 -15.51 -7.64 19.94
CA LYS A 232 -15.33 -7.54 21.40
C LYS A 232 -16.65 -7.23 22.11
N TYR A 233 -17.41 -6.28 21.60
CA TYR A 233 -18.69 -5.89 22.17
C TYR A 233 -19.68 -7.06 22.14
N ARG A 234 -19.80 -7.77 21.02
CA ARG A 234 -20.67 -8.97 20.92
C ARG A 234 -20.27 -10.08 21.88
N ALA A 235 -18.96 -10.27 22.10
CA ALA A 235 -18.48 -11.32 23.00
C ALA A 235 -18.76 -11.02 24.48
N SER A 236 -18.81 -9.75 24.88
CA SER A 236 -19.04 -9.36 26.28
C SER A 236 -19.69 -7.97 26.38
N PRO A 237 -20.97 -7.80 26.03
CA PRO A 237 -21.61 -6.47 25.97
C PRO A 237 -21.57 -5.74 27.33
N ASP A 238 -21.83 -6.47 28.41
CA ASP A 238 -21.90 -5.93 29.77
C ASP A 238 -20.57 -5.30 30.22
N ALA A 239 -19.44 -5.81 29.72
CA ALA A 239 -18.11 -5.28 30.02
C ALA A 239 -17.87 -3.88 29.44
N TYR A 240 -18.63 -3.47 28.42
CA TYR A 240 -18.43 -2.16 27.77
C TYR A 240 -19.60 -1.19 28.00
N GLN A 241 -20.79 -1.68 28.35
CA GLN A 241 -22.00 -0.84 28.46
C GLN A 241 -21.85 0.32 29.44
N ALA A 242 -21.24 0.08 30.60
CA ALA A 242 -21.03 1.13 31.60
C ALA A 242 -20.10 2.23 31.07
N ALA A 243 -18.93 1.87 30.55
CA ALA A 243 -17.99 2.82 30.00
C ALA A 243 -18.48 3.53 28.73
N ILE A 244 -19.34 2.89 27.91
CA ILE A 244 -20.01 3.53 26.78
C ILE A 244 -20.94 4.65 27.29
N ARG A 245 -21.76 4.36 28.30
CA ARG A 245 -22.70 5.35 28.87
C ARG A 245 -21.97 6.52 29.53
N GLU A 246 -20.84 6.24 30.17
CA GLU A 246 -20.02 7.24 30.86
C GLU A 246 -18.98 7.93 29.95
N GLN A 247 -18.86 7.52 28.69
CA GLN A 247 -17.85 8.02 27.73
C GLN A 247 -16.39 7.82 28.20
N ARG A 248 -16.09 6.75 28.93
CA ARG A 248 -14.76 6.44 29.52
C ARG A 248 -14.00 5.29 28.85
N LEU A 249 -14.39 4.93 27.63
CA LEU A 249 -13.89 3.75 26.91
C LEU A 249 -12.38 3.71 26.65
N ALA A 250 -11.70 4.86 26.59
CA ALA A 250 -10.27 4.92 26.28
C ALA A 250 -9.42 4.15 27.31
N ASP A 251 -9.76 4.27 28.59
CA ASP A 251 -9.01 3.65 29.69
C ASP A 251 -9.20 2.13 29.73
N GLU A 252 -10.41 1.66 29.40
CA GLU A 252 -10.78 0.25 29.43
C GLU A 252 -10.21 -0.54 28.24
N VAL A 253 -10.22 0.06 27.04
CA VAL A 253 -9.60 -0.56 25.85
C VAL A 253 -8.09 -0.71 26.03
N ALA A 254 -7.41 0.26 26.64
CA ALA A 254 -5.97 0.19 26.89
C ALA A 254 -5.60 -0.97 27.84
N HIS A 255 -6.45 -1.24 28.84
CA HIS A 255 -6.21 -2.29 29.83
C HIS A 255 -6.44 -3.71 29.29
N ILE A 256 -7.36 -3.86 28.32
CA ILE A 256 -7.70 -5.15 27.67
C ILE A 256 -6.74 -5.48 26.49
N SER A 257 -5.97 -4.51 25.99
CA SER A 257 -5.20 -4.65 24.75
C SER A 257 -3.89 -5.46 24.89
N VAL A 258 -3.77 -6.52 24.08
CA VAL A 258 -2.63 -7.47 23.94
C VAL A 258 -1.36 -6.82 23.35
N GLY A 259 -1.35 -5.50 23.09
CA GLY A 259 -0.30 -4.80 22.32
C GLY A 259 1.13 -5.03 22.83
N ARG A 260 1.33 -5.21 24.14
CA ARG A 260 2.65 -5.54 24.70
C ARG A 260 3.17 -6.94 24.32
N ARG A 261 2.29 -7.92 24.11
CA ARG A 261 2.68 -9.30 23.76
C ARG A 261 3.06 -9.43 22.28
N ILE A 262 2.35 -8.73 21.38
CA ILE A 262 2.62 -8.79 19.93
C ILE A 262 4.05 -8.33 19.61
N ASN A 263 4.48 -7.21 20.19
CA ASN A 263 5.83 -6.69 19.97
C ASN A 263 6.91 -7.62 20.56
N GLN A 264 6.67 -8.23 21.73
CA GLN A 264 7.62 -9.16 22.34
C GLN A 264 7.78 -10.47 21.55
N GLU A 265 6.68 -11.03 21.04
CA GLU A 265 6.71 -12.28 20.27
C GLU A 265 7.42 -12.09 18.92
N LYS A 266 7.16 -10.96 18.24
CA LYS A 266 7.79 -10.64 16.96
C LYS A 266 9.28 -10.38 17.06
N SER A 267 9.71 -9.54 17.99
CA SER A 267 11.13 -9.30 18.21
C SER A 267 11.88 -10.57 18.64
N ARG A 268 11.21 -11.49 19.33
CA ARG A 268 11.76 -12.80 19.71
C ARG A 268 11.94 -13.73 18.50
N ASN A 269 10.97 -13.75 17.59
CA ASN A 269 11.04 -14.56 16.36
C ASN A 269 12.08 -14.03 15.37
N GLU A 270 12.20 -12.70 15.21
CA GLU A 270 13.28 -12.09 14.40
C GLU A 270 14.66 -12.37 15.00
N SER A 271 14.81 -12.26 16.32
CA SER A 271 16.06 -12.59 17.02
C SER A 271 16.46 -14.06 16.89
N GLN A 272 15.48 -14.97 16.82
CA GLN A 272 15.73 -16.40 16.60
C GLN A 272 16.14 -16.70 15.15
N ASN A 273 15.53 -16.03 14.16
CA ASN A 273 15.92 -16.19 12.75
C ASN A 273 17.31 -15.63 12.43
N LEU A 274 17.73 -14.53 13.07
CA LEU A 274 19.09 -13.98 12.92
C LEU A 274 20.17 -14.90 13.53
N ARG A 275 19.82 -15.64 14.59
CA ARG A 275 20.73 -16.62 15.22
C ARG A 275 20.89 -17.89 14.39
N THR A 276 19.86 -18.32 13.66
CA THR A 276 19.94 -19.50 12.79
C THR A 276 20.61 -19.20 11.45
N SER A 277 20.59 -17.96 10.97
CA SER A 277 21.32 -17.52 9.77
C SER A 277 22.82 -17.27 10.01
N SER A 278 23.24 -16.99 11.24
CA SER A 278 24.66 -16.76 11.59
C SER A 278 25.45 -18.05 11.88
N VAL A 279 24.80 -19.21 11.86
CA VAL A 279 25.41 -20.54 12.16
C VAL A 279 25.50 -21.40 10.88
N ARG A 280 25.37 -20.79 9.70
CA ARG A 280 25.63 -21.44 8.40
C ARG A 280 26.78 -20.78 7.67
#